data_AF-A0A7X7Q586-F1
#
_entry.id   AF-A0A7X7Q586-F1
#
_cell.length_a   1.000
_cell.length_b   1.000
_cell.length_c   1.000
_cell.angle_alpha   90.00
_cell.angle_beta   90.00
_cell.angle_gamma   90.00
#
_symmetry.space_group_name_H-M   'P 1'
#
loop_
_entity.id
_entity.type
_entity.pdbx_description
1 polymer ?
#
loop_
_entity_poly.entity_id
_entity_poly.type
_entity_poly.pdbx_seq_one_letter_code
_entity_poly.pdbx_strand_id
1 'polypeptide(L)'
;MKVTERTTLLLSIVALVVSTATLLIVVGILPRPHDDAEEPTDHKALAGTTWLLQSLGPTGNLHPALTTTEVTLQFSDDGRVNGQAGCNSYFGQYSSDVDGSLTITGLGSTKMFCHEPGVMQQEQDFLNALAAAERYEVKNGRLHISGGGTEMVLSYV
;
A
#
# COMPACT_ATOMS: atom_id res chain seq x y z
N MET A 1 43.33 -75.28 17.46
CA MET A 1 44.61 -75.02 18.18
C MET A 1 45.49 -74.13 17.32
N LYS A 2 46.24 -73.22 17.96
CA LYS A 2 47.49 -72.50 17.54
C LYS A 2 47.87 -72.44 16.04
N VAL A 3 48.10 -71.26 15.43
CA VAL A 3 49.24 -70.31 15.64
C VAL A 3 50.58 -70.95 15.22
N THR A 4 51.52 -70.35 14.47
CA THR A 4 51.67 -69.10 13.66
C THR A 4 53.12 -69.15 13.15
N GLU A 5 53.46 -68.67 11.94
CA GLU A 5 54.84 -68.23 11.64
C GLU A 5 54.85 -66.89 10.89
N ARG A 6 55.45 -65.84 11.51
CA ARG A 6 56.74 -65.17 11.14
C ARG A 6 56.59 -64.22 9.94
N THR A 7 56.54 -62.89 10.05
CA THR A 7 57.40 -61.90 10.78
C THR A 7 58.88 -62.03 10.35
N THR A 8 59.65 -60.99 9.95
CA THR A 8 59.75 -59.61 10.50
C THR A 8 60.58 -58.66 9.61
N LEU A 9 60.32 -57.33 9.67
CA LEU A 9 61.23 -56.18 9.37
C LEU A 9 61.67 -55.94 7.89
N LEU A 10 61.97 -54.72 7.41
CA LEU A 10 62.49 -53.49 8.06
C LEU A 10 61.73 -52.18 7.68
N LEU A 11 61.92 -51.13 8.49
CA LEU A 11 61.21 -49.84 8.47
C LEU A 11 61.93 -48.69 7.75
N SER A 12 61.12 -47.73 7.30
CA SER A 12 61.41 -46.27 7.25
C SER A 12 60.08 -45.48 7.03
N ILE A 13 59.83 -44.28 7.56
CA ILE A 13 60.57 -43.48 8.56
C ILE A 13 59.61 -42.55 9.36
N VAL A 14 60.13 -41.98 10.45
CA VAL A 14 59.66 -40.86 11.31
C VAL A 14 58.84 -39.77 10.56
N ALA A 15 57.63 -39.30 10.92
CA ALA A 15 56.93 -39.00 12.19
C ALA A 15 57.27 -37.65 12.87
N LEU A 16 56.44 -36.61 12.69
CA LEU A 16 56.15 -35.62 13.75
C LEU A 16 54.82 -34.87 13.51
N VAL A 17 54.15 -34.50 14.60
CA VAL A 17 52.83 -33.82 14.64
C VAL A 17 52.99 -32.48 15.38
N VAL A 18 52.53 -31.36 14.80
CA VAL A 18 52.18 -30.14 15.55
C VAL A 18 50.94 -29.48 14.92
N SER A 19 50.06 -28.98 15.77
CA SER A 19 48.75 -28.41 15.42
C SER A 19 48.77 -26.88 15.31
N THR A 20 48.06 -26.33 14.32
CA THR A 20 47.27 -25.09 14.48
C THR A 20 45.98 -25.19 13.66
N ALA A 21 44.83 -25.22 14.33
CA ALA A 21 43.54 -25.14 13.67
C ALA A 21 43.19 -23.66 13.40
N THR A 22 43.24 -23.21 12.15
CA THR A 22 42.77 -21.87 11.77
C THR A 22 41.31 -21.93 11.37
N LEU A 23 40.44 -21.53 12.30
CA LEU A 23 39.00 -21.41 12.11
C LEU A 23 38.68 -20.20 11.20
N LEU A 24 38.38 -20.46 9.93
CA LEU A 24 37.68 -19.48 9.09
C LEU A 24 36.19 -19.82 9.07
N ILE A 25 35.45 -19.18 9.98
CA ILE A 25 34.00 -19.09 9.91
C ILE A 25 33.65 -18.25 8.67
N VAL A 26 33.35 -18.90 7.56
CA VAL A 26 32.47 -18.30 6.56
C VAL A 26 31.04 -18.69 6.95
N VAL A 27 30.50 -17.92 7.91
CA VAL A 27 29.05 -17.78 8.06
C VAL A 27 28.59 -16.99 6.83
N GLY A 28 28.45 -17.74 5.74
CA GLY A 28 27.80 -17.28 4.53
C GLY A 28 26.32 -17.13 4.84
N ILE A 29 25.96 -15.97 5.41
CA ILE A 29 24.60 -15.46 5.36
C ILE A 29 24.35 -15.22 3.87
N LEU A 30 23.87 -16.25 3.17
CA LEU A 30 23.09 -16.02 1.98
C LEU A 30 21.93 -15.14 2.44
N PRO A 31 21.75 -13.93 1.88
CA PRO A 31 20.45 -13.31 1.94
C PRO A 31 19.50 -14.37 1.38
N ARG A 32 18.51 -14.77 2.18
CA ARG A 32 17.32 -15.33 1.55
C ARG A 32 16.87 -14.24 0.57
N PRO A 33 16.52 -14.54 -0.69
CA PRO A 33 15.51 -13.74 -1.33
C PRO A 33 14.28 -13.90 -0.42
N HIS A 34 14.12 -12.94 0.50
CA HIS A 34 12.80 -12.66 0.99
C HIS A 34 12.13 -12.10 -0.25
N ASP A 35 11.16 -12.84 -0.79
CA ASP A 35 10.09 -12.22 -1.54
C ASP A 35 9.34 -11.32 -0.55
N ASP A 36 9.97 -10.20 -0.19
CA ASP A 36 9.27 -8.96 0.07
C ASP A 36 8.67 -8.56 -1.29
N ALA A 37 7.64 -9.32 -1.67
CA ALA A 37 6.72 -8.97 -2.72
C ALA A 37 5.93 -7.77 -2.17
N GLU A 38 6.57 -6.60 -2.28
CA GLU A 38 5.90 -5.33 -2.44
C GLU A 38 4.94 -5.55 -3.61
N GLU A 39 3.67 -5.87 -3.29
CA GLU A 39 2.68 -6.16 -4.32
C GLU A 39 2.63 -4.96 -5.25
N PRO A 40 2.70 -5.17 -6.58
CA PRO A 40 2.83 -4.06 -7.51
C PRO A 40 1.62 -3.15 -7.36
N THR A 41 1.82 -1.99 -6.74
CA THR A 41 0.79 -1.00 -6.51
C THR A 41 0.39 -0.44 -7.87
N ASP A 42 -0.78 -0.87 -8.36
CA ASP A 42 -1.28 -0.51 -9.69
C ASP A 42 -1.77 0.95 -9.67
N HIS A 43 -0.81 1.86 -9.84
CA HIS A 43 -1.02 3.30 -9.96
C HIS A 43 -1.55 3.64 -11.35
N LYS A 44 -2.83 3.29 -11.57
CA LYS A 44 -3.54 3.64 -12.80
C LYS A 44 -3.81 5.14 -12.86
N ALA A 45 -3.56 5.73 -14.03
CA ALA A 45 -3.91 7.13 -14.32
C ALA A 45 -5.37 7.46 -13.95
N LEU A 46 -5.53 8.53 -13.15
CA LEU A 46 -6.81 9.04 -12.67
C LEU A 46 -7.52 9.97 -13.67
N ALA A 47 -6.79 10.60 -14.60
CA ALA A 47 -7.38 11.51 -15.59
C ALA A 47 -8.51 10.83 -16.41
N GLY A 48 -9.62 11.55 -16.59
CA GLY A 48 -10.79 11.06 -17.32
C GLY A 48 -11.61 9.99 -16.57
N THR A 49 -11.47 9.85 -15.25
CA THR A 49 -12.18 8.83 -14.46
C THR A 49 -13.23 9.41 -13.51
N THR A 50 -14.30 8.64 -13.27
CA THR A 50 -15.37 8.96 -12.31
C THR A 50 -15.52 7.79 -11.34
N TRP A 51 -15.70 8.10 -10.06
CA TRP A 51 -15.80 7.14 -8.98
C TRP A 51 -16.98 7.44 -8.06
N LEU A 52 -17.58 6.40 -7.48
CA LEU A 52 -18.67 6.46 -6.51
C LEU A 52 -18.16 5.95 -5.14
N LEU A 53 -18.30 6.76 -4.10
CA LEU A 53 -17.87 6.41 -2.74
C LEU A 53 -18.63 5.18 -2.22
N GLN A 54 -17.87 4.18 -1.75
CA GLN A 54 -18.41 2.96 -1.14
C GLN A 54 -18.28 3.00 0.39
N SER A 55 -17.15 3.52 0.89
CA SER A 55 -16.91 3.67 2.33
C SER A 55 -15.84 4.72 2.61
N LEU A 56 -15.92 5.36 3.77
CA LEU A 56 -14.93 6.30 4.30
C LEU A 56 -14.77 6.15 5.82
N GLY A 57 -13.64 6.58 6.36
CA GLY A 57 -13.41 6.64 7.80
C GLY A 57 -11.93 6.70 8.18
N PRO A 58 -11.60 6.58 9.48
CA PRO A 58 -10.24 6.35 9.92
C PRO A 58 -9.67 5.08 9.28
N THR A 59 -8.38 5.08 8.94
CA THR A 59 -7.69 3.92 8.36
C THR A 59 -7.88 2.69 9.26
N GLY A 60 -8.37 1.58 8.68
CA GLY A 60 -8.70 0.35 9.43
C GLY A 60 -10.07 0.32 10.13
N ASN A 61 -10.85 1.41 10.12
CA ASN A 61 -12.22 1.46 10.63
C ASN A 61 -13.13 2.26 9.67
N LEU A 62 -13.37 1.69 8.49
CA LEU A 62 -14.22 2.29 7.47
C LEU A 62 -15.71 2.06 7.75
N HIS A 63 -16.51 3.08 7.45
CA HIS A 63 -17.97 3.00 7.50
C HIS A 63 -18.55 3.06 6.08
N PRO A 64 -19.59 2.26 5.75
CA PRO A 64 -20.26 2.33 4.46
C PRO A 64 -20.84 3.73 4.21
N ALA A 65 -20.79 4.17 2.95
CA ALA A 65 -21.48 5.39 2.54
C ALA A 65 -23.01 5.24 2.68
N LEU A 66 -23.68 6.33 3.06
CA LEU A 66 -25.13 6.44 3.11
C LEU A 66 -25.71 6.24 1.72
N THR A 67 -26.61 5.28 1.56
CA THR A 67 -27.25 4.97 0.27
C THR A 67 -28.39 5.93 -0.12
N THR A 68 -28.66 6.94 0.72
CA THR A 68 -29.69 7.96 0.49
C THR A 68 -29.23 9.09 -0.43
N THR A 69 -27.92 9.27 -0.61
CA THR A 69 -27.32 10.28 -1.48
C THR A 69 -26.06 9.71 -2.15
N GLU A 70 -25.84 10.07 -3.40
CA GLU A 70 -24.60 9.68 -4.09
C GLU A 70 -23.46 10.65 -3.74
N VAL A 71 -22.27 10.08 -3.54
CA VAL A 71 -21.02 10.84 -3.36
C VAL A 71 -20.06 10.43 -4.46
N THR A 72 -19.74 11.37 -5.35
CA THR A 72 -18.96 11.12 -6.57
C THR A 72 -17.65 11.90 -6.59
N LEU A 73 -16.65 11.31 -7.24
CA LEU A 73 -15.33 11.91 -7.45
C LEU A 73 -14.94 11.73 -8.91
N GLN A 74 -14.99 12.83 -9.66
CA GLN A 74 -14.48 12.90 -11.03
C GLN A 74 -13.12 13.58 -11.05
N PHE A 75 -12.17 12.95 -11.74
CA PHE A 75 -10.86 13.49 -12.08
C PHE A 75 -10.86 13.87 -13.57
N SER A 76 -10.87 15.17 -13.85
CA SER A 76 -10.92 15.71 -15.22
C SER A 76 -9.52 15.83 -15.83
N ASP A 77 -9.39 15.65 -17.15
CA ASP A 77 -8.11 15.71 -17.87
C ASP A 77 -7.37 17.06 -17.76
N ASP A 78 -8.05 18.12 -17.33
CA ASP A 78 -7.51 19.46 -17.09
C ASP A 78 -6.97 19.67 -15.65
N GLY A 79 -6.81 18.60 -14.86
CA GLY A 79 -6.27 18.65 -13.50
C GLY A 79 -7.29 19.10 -12.44
N ARG A 80 -8.59 18.99 -12.73
CA ARG A 80 -9.67 19.34 -11.80
C ARG A 80 -10.28 18.12 -11.14
N VAL A 81 -10.66 18.28 -9.86
CA VAL A 81 -11.61 17.38 -9.22
C VAL A 81 -12.96 18.06 -9.06
N ASN A 82 -14.04 17.31 -9.24
CA ASN A 82 -15.39 17.78 -9.00
C ASN A 82 -16.34 16.59 -8.75
N GLY A 83 -17.55 16.89 -8.27
CA GLY A 83 -18.61 15.89 -8.11
C GLY A 83 -19.68 16.34 -7.13
N GLN A 84 -20.44 15.37 -6.65
CA GLN A 84 -21.43 15.53 -5.58
C GLN A 84 -20.82 15.00 -4.27
N ALA A 85 -20.91 15.75 -3.17
CA ALA A 85 -20.42 15.36 -1.85
C ALA A 85 -21.53 14.82 -0.93
N GLY A 86 -22.73 14.57 -1.48
CA GLY A 86 -23.93 14.23 -0.72
C GLY A 86 -25.00 15.28 -0.93
N CYS A 87 -25.02 16.35 -0.11
CA CYS A 87 -25.97 17.45 -0.26
C CYS A 87 -25.50 18.47 -1.32
N ASN A 88 -24.21 18.77 -1.33
CA ASN A 88 -23.61 19.82 -2.12
C ASN A 88 -22.73 19.29 -3.25
N SER A 89 -22.71 20.03 -4.35
CA SER A 89 -21.67 19.88 -5.36
C SER A 89 -20.37 20.53 -4.86
N TYR A 90 -19.22 19.97 -5.25
CA TYR A 90 -17.90 20.49 -4.92
C TYR A 90 -16.98 20.54 -6.13
N PHE A 91 -15.89 21.29 -5.99
CA PHE A 91 -14.82 21.44 -6.98
C PHE A 91 -13.48 21.66 -6.29
N GLY A 92 -12.39 21.34 -7.00
CA GLY A 92 -11.02 21.57 -6.58
C GLY A 92 -10.04 21.34 -7.74
N GLN A 93 -8.75 21.33 -7.43
CA GLN A 93 -7.66 20.95 -8.34
C GLN A 93 -6.96 19.72 -7.77
N TYR A 94 -6.40 18.87 -8.62
CA TYR A 94 -5.57 17.74 -8.18
C TYR A 94 -4.25 17.66 -8.94
N SER A 95 -3.29 17.00 -8.31
CA SER A 95 -2.08 16.48 -8.94
C SER A 95 -1.88 15.04 -8.50
N SER A 96 -1.47 14.16 -9.40
CA SER A 96 -1.20 12.75 -9.13
C SER A 96 0.03 12.28 -9.89
N ASP A 97 0.89 11.49 -9.25
CA ASP A 97 2.10 10.93 -9.86
C ASP A 97 2.00 9.39 -10.00
N VAL A 98 2.96 8.77 -10.70
CA VAL A 98 3.01 7.32 -10.92
C VAL A 98 3.50 6.54 -9.69
N ASP A 99 4.02 7.22 -8.67
CA ASP A 99 4.40 6.66 -7.36
C ASP A 99 3.24 6.55 -6.34
N GLY A 100 2.02 6.85 -6.81
CA GLY A 100 0.82 6.87 -5.98
C GLY A 100 0.61 8.13 -5.17
N SER A 101 1.44 9.18 -5.32
CA SER A 101 1.19 10.46 -4.67
C SER A 101 -0.09 11.11 -5.23
N LEU A 102 -0.95 11.62 -4.35
CA LEU A 102 -2.12 12.42 -4.68
C LEU A 102 -2.10 13.70 -3.83
N THR A 103 -2.47 14.83 -4.41
CA THR A 103 -2.69 16.07 -3.67
C THR A 103 -3.91 16.77 -4.24
N ILE A 104 -4.81 17.23 -3.36
CA ILE A 104 -6.02 17.96 -3.72
C ILE A 104 -5.95 19.35 -3.08
N THR A 105 -6.23 20.39 -3.86
CA THR A 105 -6.15 21.80 -3.42
C THR A 105 -7.34 22.61 -3.93
N GLY A 106 -7.54 23.80 -3.35
CA GLY A 106 -8.58 24.73 -3.80
C GLY A 106 -10.01 24.19 -3.67
N LEU A 107 -10.25 23.30 -2.70
CA LEU A 107 -11.57 22.71 -2.46
C LEU A 107 -12.60 23.79 -2.07
N GLY A 108 -13.74 23.75 -2.74
CA GLY A 108 -14.92 24.55 -2.41
C GLY A 108 -16.20 23.77 -2.72
N SER A 109 -17.28 24.11 -2.03
CA SER A 109 -18.60 23.49 -2.20
C SER A 109 -19.72 24.53 -2.23
N THR A 110 -20.88 24.12 -2.74
CA THR A 110 -22.13 24.86 -2.55
C THR A 110 -22.57 24.84 -1.08
N LYS A 111 -23.58 25.63 -0.72
CA LYS A 111 -24.07 25.77 0.67
C LYS A 111 -25.58 25.50 0.80
N MET A 112 -26.04 24.43 0.15
CA MET A 112 -27.34 23.83 0.39
C MET A 112 -27.35 23.14 1.76
N PHE A 113 -28.52 23.09 2.39
CA PHE A 113 -28.78 22.34 3.60
C PHE A 113 -29.71 21.17 3.28
N CYS A 114 -29.33 19.96 3.69
CA CYS A 114 -30.14 18.75 3.59
C CYS A 114 -30.53 18.28 4.99
N HIS A 115 -31.79 17.87 5.14
CA HIS A 115 -32.41 17.49 6.40
C HIS A 115 -32.26 16.00 6.74
N GLU A 116 -31.82 15.21 5.76
CA GLU A 116 -31.58 13.79 5.80
C GLU A 116 -30.50 13.44 6.86
N PRO A 117 -30.80 12.55 7.82
CA PRO A 117 -29.84 12.20 8.88
C PRO A 117 -28.49 11.72 8.33
N GLY A 118 -27.41 12.32 8.82
CA GLY A 118 -26.04 11.95 8.47
C GLY A 118 -25.51 12.50 7.14
N VAL A 119 -26.35 12.96 6.21
CA VAL A 119 -25.89 13.42 4.88
C VAL A 119 -24.91 14.58 4.98
N MET A 120 -25.22 15.59 5.80
CA MET A 120 -24.33 16.74 6.03
C MET A 120 -23.02 16.35 6.73
N GLN A 121 -23.02 15.28 7.53
CA GLN A 121 -21.82 14.78 8.22
C GLN A 121 -20.92 14.02 7.24
N GLN A 122 -21.50 13.11 6.45
CA GLN A 122 -20.79 12.38 5.38
C GLN A 122 -20.15 13.34 4.38
N GLU A 123 -20.84 14.41 4.00
CA GLU A 123 -20.29 15.47 3.14
C GLU A 123 -19.05 16.12 3.75
N GLN A 124 -19.13 16.51 5.02
CA GLN A 124 -18.02 17.14 5.72
C GLN A 124 -16.83 16.17 5.87
N ASP A 125 -17.08 14.91 6.18
CA ASP A 125 -16.07 13.87 6.35
C ASP A 125 -15.38 13.53 5.01
N PHE A 126 -16.15 13.43 3.92
CA PHE A 126 -15.63 13.21 2.57
C PHE A 126 -14.77 14.39 2.10
N LEU A 127 -15.24 15.64 2.26
CA LEU A 127 -14.47 16.82 1.88
C LEU A 127 -13.19 16.98 2.73
N ASN A 128 -13.23 16.61 4.00
CA ASN A 128 -12.05 16.57 4.87
C ASN A 128 -11.05 15.48 4.42
N ALA A 129 -11.52 14.29 4.08
CA ALA A 129 -10.68 13.20 3.59
C ALA A 129 -10.05 13.52 2.22
N LEU A 130 -10.76 14.21 1.33
CA LEU A 130 -10.16 14.75 0.09
C LEU A 130 -9.11 15.83 0.39
N ALA A 131 -9.39 16.76 1.30
CA ALA A 131 -8.43 17.80 1.68
C ALA A 131 -7.15 17.26 2.36
N ALA A 132 -7.25 16.10 2.99
CA ALA A 132 -6.16 15.38 3.63
C ALA A 132 -5.53 14.29 2.76
N ALA A 133 -5.92 14.15 1.49
CA ALA A 133 -5.42 13.10 0.61
C ALA A 133 -3.91 13.26 0.30
N GLU A 134 -3.17 12.16 0.47
CA GLU A 134 -1.72 12.08 0.26
C GLU A 134 -1.34 10.97 -0.74
N ARG A 135 -2.08 9.86 -0.74
CA ARG A 135 -1.82 8.70 -1.62
C ARG A 135 -3.09 8.20 -2.30
N TYR A 136 -2.89 7.54 -3.44
CA TYR A 136 -3.91 6.77 -4.15
C TYR A 136 -3.38 5.43 -4.66
N GLU A 137 -4.28 4.46 -4.79
CA GLU A 137 -4.03 3.14 -5.34
C GLU A 137 -5.30 2.64 -6.05
N VAL A 138 -5.17 2.05 -7.24
CA VAL A 138 -6.30 1.42 -7.93
C VAL A 138 -6.13 -0.09 -7.89
N LYS A 139 -6.83 -0.77 -6.99
CA LYS A 139 -6.75 -2.24 -6.83
C LYS A 139 -8.11 -2.89 -6.93
N ASN A 140 -8.18 -4.05 -7.58
CA ASN A 140 -9.42 -4.83 -7.74
C ASN A 140 -10.61 -4.02 -8.30
N GLY A 141 -10.34 -3.08 -9.21
CA GLY A 141 -11.37 -2.18 -9.79
C GLY A 141 -11.91 -1.10 -8.85
N ARG A 142 -11.23 -0.87 -7.70
CA ARG A 142 -11.58 0.16 -6.72
C ARG A 142 -10.42 1.14 -6.55
N LEU A 143 -10.78 2.41 -6.40
CA LEU A 143 -9.86 3.46 -6.00
C LEU A 143 -9.82 3.53 -4.48
N HIS A 144 -8.64 3.38 -3.92
CA HIS A 144 -8.33 3.70 -2.53
C HIS A 144 -7.61 5.05 -2.51
N ILE A 145 -8.05 5.95 -1.63
CA ILE A 145 -7.37 7.22 -1.33
C ILE A 145 -7.10 7.24 0.17
N SER A 146 -5.89 7.63 0.57
CA SER A 146 -5.52 7.74 1.98
C SER A 146 -4.67 8.98 2.27
N GLY A 147 -4.71 9.41 3.53
CA GLY A 147 -3.97 10.57 4.04
C GLY A 147 -4.63 11.15 5.29
N GLY A 148 -3.87 11.88 6.10
CA GLY A 148 -4.34 12.43 7.39
C GLY A 148 -4.91 11.41 8.38
N GLY A 149 -4.56 10.12 8.25
CA GLY A 149 -5.13 9.02 9.06
C GLY A 149 -6.53 8.56 8.62
N THR A 150 -7.01 9.01 7.46
CA THR A 150 -8.27 8.59 6.84
C THR A 150 -8.04 7.73 5.60
N GLU A 151 -9.03 6.92 5.26
CA GLU A 151 -9.10 6.18 3.99
C GLU A 151 -10.50 6.31 3.38
N MET A 152 -10.55 6.39 2.05
CA MET A 152 -11.77 6.32 1.23
C MET A 152 -11.62 5.17 0.23
N VAL A 153 -12.70 4.42 0.02
CA VAL A 153 -12.79 3.37 -1.00
C VAL A 153 -13.92 3.71 -1.94
N LEU A 154 -13.64 3.77 -3.24
CA LEU A 154 -14.58 4.14 -4.28
C LEU A 154 -14.60 3.11 -5.41
N SER A 155 -15.74 2.91 -6.06
CA SER A 155 -15.90 2.05 -7.24
C SER A 155 -15.94 2.88 -8.52
N TYR A 156 -15.40 2.36 -9.61
CA TYR A 156 -15.51 3.00 -10.93
C TYR A 156 -16.98 3.08 -11.39
N VAL A 157 -17.31 4.10 -12.18
CA VAL A 157 -18.66 4.37 -12.75
C VAL A 157 -18.60 4.41 -14.26
#